data_AF-A0A9P1ALN0-F1
#
_entry.id   AF-A0A9P1ALN0-F1
#
_cell.length_a   1.000
_cell.length_b   1.000
_cell.length_c   1.000
_cell.angle_alpha   90.00
_cell.angle_beta   90.00
_cell.angle_gamma   90.00
#
_symmetry.space_group_name_H-M   'P 1'
#
loop_
_entity.id
_entity.type
_entity.pdbx_description
1 polymer ?
#
loop_
_entity_poly.entity_id
_entity_poly.type
_entity_poly.pdbx_seq_one_letter_code
_entity_poly.pdbx_strand_id
1 'polypeptide(L)'
;MADIASEIPPTTAPNATVFTFEEQATSSLALYGMSILCIIVGSIRSSQYIRKIIEKKRLVDGSITLREAKKFPLSASMVLFGLYIFFKPAGERFLWVAAVAQKLRVPEEYVQKINETIIAYTATNTTTESGATENVAEPLLVRLVHKLPQDKIPELLHIWAASIHEQLAAVGKQELMYLLTFLICFEGLTALASLLKPFVTGFLQNIPFMPFSFNTPYLISLKKGKKEMEEGDIEEAHSRDTEYVFKIEYDRHDVIALLLCSPVLISHLYKRHWITNNLIGISFSILGIERLHLSSFKAGALLLCGLFLYDIFWVFATDVMTSVAKGIDAPILLQFPQDIYRNGPWEANKYSMLGLGDIVIPGIFIALLRRFDLRLVETSAEAKNPNKKTRAYFWVTVVAYMLGLFVTMAVMHHFKAAQPALLYLVPCCLFVPLLLAAIRGEVSALWNYDEGKYVDNEENRKRVDSAKKNN
;
A
#
# COMPACT_ATOMS: atom_id res chain seq x y z
N MET A 1 -56.57 -43.06 10.71
CA MET A 1 -55.12 -43.15 10.48
C MET A 1 -54.66 -41.76 10.10
N ALA A 2 -53.89 -41.15 10.99
CA ALA A 2 -53.30 -39.84 10.83
C ALA A 2 -52.02 -39.97 10.02
N ASP A 3 -51.83 -39.14 8.98
CA ASP A 3 -50.52 -38.93 8.38
C ASP A 3 -49.96 -37.60 8.88
N ILE A 4 -48.88 -37.73 9.64
CA ILE A 4 -48.13 -36.69 10.30
C ILE A 4 -47.16 -36.13 9.26
N ALA A 5 -47.49 -34.99 8.66
CA ALA A 5 -46.49 -34.16 8.00
C ALA A 5 -45.76 -33.37 9.07
N SER A 6 -44.52 -33.76 9.37
CA SER A 6 -43.64 -33.02 10.28
C SER A 6 -43.34 -31.64 9.70
N GLU A 7 -43.87 -30.59 10.32
CA GLU A 7 -43.41 -29.22 10.13
C GLU A 7 -41.95 -29.12 10.58
N ILE A 8 -41.04 -29.08 9.61
CA ILE A 8 -39.67 -28.62 9.85
C ILE A 8 -39.78 -27.08 9.96
N PRO A 9 -39.47 -26.47 11.12
CA PRO A 9 -39.50 -25.02 11.22
C PRO A 9 -38.45 -24.44 10.26
N PRO A 10 -38.72 -23.31 9.58
CA PRO A 10 -37.71 -22.67 8.76
C PRO A 10 -36.54 -22.31 9.68
N THR A 11 -35.38 -22.94 9.45
CA THR A 11 -34.11 -22.52 10.03
C THR A 11 -33.87 -21.08 9.61
N THR A 12 -34.26 -20.15 10.48
CA THR A 12 -33.92 -18.74 10.40
C THR A 12 -32.39 -18.66 10.36
N ALA A 13 -31.85 -18.29 9.20
CA ALA A 13 -30.48 -17.80 9.13
C ALA A 13 -30.31 -16.74 10.24
N PRO A 14 -29.17 -16.73 10.98
CA PRO A 14 -28.99 -15.79 12.07
C PRO A 14 -29.23 -14.38 11.53
N ASN A 15 -30.21 -13.71 12.13
CA ASN A 15 -30.70 -12.37 11.78
C ASN A 15 -29.57 -11.51 11.20
N ALA A 16 -29.61 -11.23 9.89
CA ALA A 16 -28.75 -10.23 9.30
C ALA A 16 -29.07 -8.92 10.03
N THR A 17 -28.17 -8.48 10.94
CA THR A 17 -28.40 -7.27 11.73
C THR A 17 -28.53 -6.09 10.78
N VAL A 18 -29.77 -5.64 10.56
CA VAL A 18 -30.04 -4.44 9.80
C VAL A 18 -29.62 -3.27 10.69
N PHE A 19 -28.59 -2.55 10.26
CA PHE A 19 -28.16 -1.32 10.92
C PHE A 19 -29.13 -0.20 10.63
N THR A 20 -29.32 0.70 11.60
CA THR A 20 -30.10 1.91 11.39
C THR A 20 -29.37 2.83 10.42
N PHE A 21 -30.11 3.71 9.75
CA PHE A 21 -29.51 4.73 8.88
C PHE A 21 -28.49 5.58 9.64
N GLU A 22 -28.79 5.95 10.90
CA GLU A 22 -27.90 6.69 11.79
C GLU A 22 -26.56 5.96 12.03
N GLU A 23 -26.60 4.65 12.32
CA GLU A 23 -25.40 3.81 12.51
C GLU A 23 -24.52 3.78 11.25
N GLN A 24 -25.14 3.63 10.08
CA GLN A 24 -24.44 3.62 8.79
C GLN A 24 -23.89 5.00 8.42
N ALA A 25 -24.66 6.06 8.68
CA ALA A 25 -24.26 7.44 8.40
C ALA A 25 -23.10 7.88 9.30
N THR A 26 -23.17 7.63 10.61
CA THR A 26 -22.09 7.97 11.56
C THR A 26 -20.80 7.25 11.21
N SER A 27 -20.87 5.93 10.97
CA SER A 27 -19.67 5.15 10.62
C SER A 27 -19.04 5.60 9.29
N SER A 28 -19.86 5.87 8.27
CA SER A 28 -19.38 6.38 6.98
C SER A 28 -18.78 7.78 7.12
N LEU A 29 -19.45 8.69 7.83
CA LEU A 29 -18.98 10.06 8.03
C LEU A 29 -17.66 10.09 8.82
N ALA A 30 -17.49 9.23 9.82
CA ALA A 30 -16.25 9.10 10.56
C ALA A 30 -15.09 8.62 9.65
N LEU A 31 -15.33 7.59 8.83
CA LEU A 31 -14.34 7.11 7.84
C LEU A 31 -13.98 8.20 6.83
N TYR A 32 -14.98 8.94 6.34
CA TYR A 32 -14.77 10.00 5.37
C TYR A 32 -13.99 11.16 5.99
N GLY A 33 -14.32 11.57 7.21
CA GLY A 33 -13.58 12.56 7.98
C GLY A 33 -12.10 12.18 8.16
N MET A 34 -11.82 10.92 8.55
CA MET A 34 -10.45 10.41 8.64
C MET A 34 -9.73 10.42 7.29
N SER A 35 -10.41 10.03 6.20
CA SER A 35 -9.82 10.03 4.86
C SER A 35 -9.48 11.44 4.36
N ILE A 36 -10.35 12.42 4.57
CA ILE A 36 -10.11 13.83 4.24
C ILE A 36 -8.91 14.35 5.04
N LEU A 37 -8.86 14.05 6.34
CA LEU A 37 -7.75 14.45 7.19
C LEU A 37 -6.42 13.91 6.64
N CYS A 38 -6.39 12.64 6.23
CA CYS A 38 -5.23 12.03 5.60
C CYS A 38 -4.83 12.76 4.32
N ILE A 39 -5.79 13.06 3.44
CA ILE A 39 -5.54 13.75 2.17
C ILE A 39 -5.02 15.18 2.41
N ILE A 40 -5.63 15.94 3.31
CA ILE A 40 -5.24 17.33 3.59
C ILE A 40 -3.84 17.37 4.19
N VAL A 41 -3.61 16.63 5.28
CA VAL A 41 -2.32 16.59 5.97
C VAL A 41 -1.24 16.02 5.05
N GLY A 42 -1.53 14.90 4.37
CA GLY A 42 -0.63 14.27 3.41
C GLY A 42 -0.26 15.21 2.26
N SER A 43 -1.22 15.94 1.67
CA SER A 43 -0.95 16.85 0.56
C SER A 43 -0.08 18.05 0.97
N ILE A 44 -0.31 18.60 2.16
CA ILE A 44 0.51 19.68 2.72
C ILE A 44 1.94 19.18 2.93
N ARG A 45 2.10 18.02 3.60
CA ARG A 45 3.41 17.43 3.87
C ARG A 45 4.15 17.03 2.59
N SER A 46 3.45 16.46 1.61
CA SER A 46 3.98 16.14 0.28
C SER A 46 4.56 17.38 -0.40
N SER A 47 3.84 18.50 -0.38
CA SER A 47 4.31 19.76 -0.98
C SER A 47 5.57 20.29 -0.28
N GLN A 48 5.60 20.24 1.06
CA GLN A 48 6.76 20.64 1.86
C GLN A 48 7.97 19.74 1.62
N TYR A 49 7.74 18.43 1.54
CA TYR A 49 8.75 17.41 1.29
C TYR A 49 9.44 17.63 -0.07
N ILE A 50 8.65 17.75 -1.14
CA ILE A 50 9.16 18.00 -2.49
C ILE A 50 9.91 19.33 -2.57
N ARG A 51 9.36 20.40 -1.97
CA ARG A 51 10.04 21.70 -1.91
C ARG A 51 11.41 21.59 -1.22
N LYS A 52 11.49 20.89 -0.08
CA LYS A 52 12.75 20.68 0.66
C LYS A 52 13.77 19.87 -0.14
N ILE A 53 13.34 18.90 -0.96
CA ILE A 53 14.22 18.14 -1.86
C ILE A 53 14.78 19.05 -2.95
N ILE A 54 13.91 19.84 -3.59
CA ILE A 54 14.29 20.77 -4.66
C ILE A 54 15.27 21.83 -4.12
N GLU A 55 15.00 22.41 -2.95
CA GLU A 55 15.87 23.38 -2.27
C GLU A 55 17.26 22.78 -1.96
N LYS A 56 17.31 21.49 -1.59
CA LYS A 56 18.56 20.75 -1.36
C LYS A 56 19.26 20.30 -2.64
N LYS A 57 18.75 20.66 -3.83
CA LYS A 57 19.25 20.21 -5.15
C LYS A 57 19.38 18.67 -5.24
N ARG A 58 18.48 17.95 -4.57
CA ARG A 58 18.39 16.48 -4.64
C ARG A 58 17.31 16.09 -5.64
N LEU A 59 17.38 14.86 -6.14
CA LEU A 59 16.33 14.26 -6.95
C LEU A 59 15.30 13.58 -6.04
N VAL A 60 14.07 13.47 -6.54
CA VAL A 60 12.93 12.86 -5.85
C VAL A 60 12.90 11.37 -6.18
N ASP A 61 13.17 10.55 -5.17
CA ASP A 61 13.13 9.10 -5.28
C ASP A 61 11.68 8.59 -5.23
N GLY A 62 11.39 7.45 -5.88
CA GLY A 62 10.06 6.83 -5.80
C GLY A 62 8.94 7.59 -6.52
N SER A 63 9.27 8.35 -7.56
CA SER A 63 8.29 9.10 -8.35
C SER A 63 7.65 8.24 -9.43
N ILE A 64 6.33 8.20 -9.50
CA ILE A 64 5.57 7.50 -10.55
C ILE A 64 5.61 8.32 -11.84
N THR A 65 6.35 7.81 -12.81
CA THR A 65 6.46 8.35 -14.17
C THR A 65 5.28 7.93 -15.05
N LEU A 66 5.09 8.60 -16.20
CA LEU A 66 4.06 8.21 -17.18
C LEU A 66 4.23 6.74 -17.65
N ARG A 67 5.48 6.27 -17.76
CA ARG A 67 5.80 4.89 -18.16
C ARG A 67 5.40 3.88 -17.07
N GLU A 68 5.63 4.22 -15.82
CA GLU A 68 5.24 3.38 -14.68
C GLU A 68 3.73 3.38 -14.46
N ALA A 69 3.09 4.54 -14.54
CA ALA A 69 1.63 4.67 -14.47
C ALA A 69 0.93 3.78 -15.52
N LYS A 70 1.47 3.68 -16.74
CA LYS A 70 0.95 2.78 -17.78
C LYS A 70 1.05 1.29 -17.42
N LYS A 71 2.14 0.89 -16.76
CA LYS A 71 2.39 -0.49 -16.36
C LYS A 71 1.66 -0.87 -15.06
N PHE A 72 1.27 0.13 -14.27
CA PHE A 72 0.74 -0.06 -12.91
C PHE A 72 -0.45 -1.02 -12.83
N PRO A 73 -1.52 -0.90 -13.66
CA PRO A 73 -2.64 -1.84 -13.59
C PRO A 73 -2.23 -3.29 -13.88
N LEU A 74 -1.26 -3.50 -14.78
CA LEU A 74 -0.76 -4.82 -15.12
C LEU A 74 0.09 -5.41 -14.00
N SER A 75 1.00 -4.61 -13.41
CA SER A 75 1.81 -5.07 -12.27
C SER A 75 0.93 -5.36 -11.05
N ALA A 76 -0.05 -4.50 -10.76
CA ALA A 76 -1.01 -4.72 -9.69
C ALA A 76 -1.81 -6.01 -9.93
N SER A 77 -2.22 -6.27 -11.17
CA SER A 77 -2.91 -7.50 -11.57
C SER A 77 -2.06 -8.74 -11.35
N MET A 78 -0.77 -8.70 -11.71
CA MET A 78 0.16 -9.82 -11.47
C MET A 78 0.33 -10.09 -9.97
N VAL A 79 0.49 -9.06 -9.15
CA VAL A 79 0.62 -9.18 -7.70
C VAL A 79 -0.66 -9.73 -7.08
N LEU A 80 -1.83 -9.16 -7.43
CA LEU A 80 -3.12 -9.61 -6.90
C LEU A 80 -3.40 -11.06 -7.28
N PHE A 81 -3.14 -11.43 -8.54
CA PHE A 81 -3.32 -12.79 -9.01
C PHE A 81 -2.34 -13.78 -8.34
N GLY A 82 -1.09 -13.37 -8.11
CA GLY A 82 -0.13 -14.14 -7.33
C GLY A 82 -0.61 -14.39 -5.89
N LEU A 83 -1.12 -13.36 -5.22
CA LEU A 83 -1.73 -13.47 -3.89
C LEU A 83 -2.98 -14.35 -3.91
N TYR A 84 -3.79 -14.28 -4.96
CA TYR A 84 -4.98 -15.13 -5.11
C TYR A 84 -4.62 -16.61 -5.19
N ILE A 85 -3.63 -16.97 -6.02
CA ILE A 85 -3.10 -18.34 -6.07
C ILE A 85 -2.56 -18.73 -4.69
N PHE A 86 -1.89 -17.82 -3.99
CA PHE A 86 -1.34 -18.08 -2.66
C PHE A 86 -2.41 -18.29 -1.58
N PHE A 87 -3.56 -17.61 -1.65
CA PHE A 87 -4.61 -17.71 -0.63
C PHE A 87 -5.67 -18.79 -0.89
N LYS A 88 -5.93 -19.17 -2.14
CA LYS A 88 -6.98 -20.12 -2.50
C LYS A 88 -6.76 -21.49 -1.83
N PRO A 89 -7.77 -22.23 -1.36
CA PRO A 89 -7.60 -23.60 -0.88
C PRO A 89 -7.03 -24.49 -1.98
N ALA A 90 -6.12 -25.39 -1.64
CA ALA A 90 -5.37 -26.16 -2.62
C ALA A 90 -6.22 -27.07 -3.52
N GLY A 91 -7.29 -27.68 -2.99
CA GLY A 91 -8.23 -28.47 -3.80
C GLY A 91 -8.89 -27.65 -4.91
N GLU A 92 -9.16 -26.36 -4.68
CA GLU A 92 -9.75 -25.47 -5.68
C GLU A 92 -8.70 -24.80 -6.60
N ARG A 93 -7.42 -24.78 -6.21
CA ARG A 93 -6.31 -24.39 -7.11
C ARG A 93 -6.17 -25.40 -8.24
N PHE A 94 -6.19 -26.69 -7.89
CA PHE A 94 -6.09 -27.80 -8.82
C PHE A 94 -7.20 -27.77 -9.86
N LEU A 95 -8.46 -27.68 -9.43
CA LEU A 95 -9.62 -27.62 -10.33
C LEU A 95 -9.57 -26.41 -11.28
N TRP A 96 -9.11 -25.27 -10.77
CA TRP A 96 -9.00 -24.06 -11.59
C TRP A 96 -7.86 -24.13 -12.60
N VAL A 97 -6.67 -24.60 -12.20
CA VAL A 97 -5.52 -24.78 -13.11
C VAL A 97 -5.87 -25.79 -14.20
N ALA A 98 -6.52 -26.90 -13.85
CA ALA A 98 -7.01 -27.88 -14.81
C ALA A 98 -8.03 -27.28 -15.79
N ALA A 99 -9.00 -26.50 -15.30
CA ALA A 99 -9.99 -25.82 -16.14
C ALA A 99 -9.36 -24.77 -17.09
N VAL A 100 -8.38 -24.02 -16.60
CA VAL A 100 -7.64 -23.04 -17.41
C VAL A 100 -6.78 -23.73 -18.46
N ALA A 101 -6.10 -24.82 -18.10
CA ALA A 101 -5.29 -25.60 -19.03
C ALA A 101 -6.13 -26.25 -20.14
N GLN A 102 -7.32 -26.76 -19.80
CA GLN A 102 -8.30 -27.23 -20.78
C GLN A 102 -8.75 -26.12 -21.74
N LYS A 103 -9.01 -24.91 -21.22
CA LYS A 103 -9.42 -23.75 -22.03
C LYS A 103 -8.30 -23.23 -22.95
N LEU A 104 -7.04 -23.33 -22.53
CA LEU A 104 -5.85 -22.96 -23.30
C LEU A 104 -5.33 -24.08 -24.22
N ARG A 105 -5.98 -25.25 -24.26
CA ARG A 105 -5.54 -26.45 -25.00
C ARG A 105 -4.09 -26.84 -24.69
N VAL A 106 -3.69 -26.71 -23.44
CA VAL A 106 -2.35 -27.14 -22.98
C VAL A 106 -2.30 -28.68 -23.00
N PRO A 107 -1.22 -29.30 -23.52
CA PRO A 107 -1.08 -30.76 -23.50
C PRO A 107 -1.18 -31.33 -22.08
N GLU A 108 -1.92 -32.42 -21.92
CA GLU A 108 -2.26 -33.01 -20.61
C GLU A 108 -1.03 -33.34 -19.75
N GLU A 109 0.11 -33.62 -20.39
CA GLU A 109 1.38 -33.91 -19.72
C GLU A 109 1.89 -32.73 -18.85
N TYR A 110 1.67 -31.48 -19.29
CA TYR A 110 2.03 -30.30 -18.51
C TYR A 110 1.03 -30.06 -17.37
N VAL A 111 -0.25 -30.36 -17.61
CA VAL A 111 -1.31 -30.24 -16.60
C VAL A 111 -1.06 -31.22 -15.46
N GLN A 112 -0.67 -32.46 -15.78
CA GLN A 112 -0.28 -33.48 -14.79
C GLN A 112 0.95 -33.06 -13.97
N LYS A 113 2.02 -32.56 -14.60
CA LYS A 113 3.22 -32.08 -13.89
C LYS A 113 2.92 -30.91 -12.95
N ILE A 114 2.05 -29.99 -13.37
CA ILE A 114 1.61 -28.87 -12.52
C ILE A 114 0.75 -29.40 -11.36
N ASN A 115 -0.16 -30.33 -11.64
CA ASN A 115 -1.04 -30.96 -10.66
C ASN A 115 -0.27 -31.75 -9.58
N GLU A 116 0.72 -32.55 -9.95
CA GLU A 116 1.61 -33.25 -9.01
C GLU A 116 2.39 -32.26 -8.12
N THR A 117 2.81 -31.13 -8.68
CA THR A 117 3.51 -30.07 -7.94
C THR A 117 2.57 -29.34 -6.96
N ILE A 118 1.30 -29.17 -7.32
CA ILE A 118 0.29 -28.56 -6.44
C ILE A 118 -0.12 -29.51 -5.31
N ILE A 119 -0.36 -30.79 -5.59
CA ILE A 119 -0.68 -31.83 -4.59
C ILE A 119 0.47 -31.94 -3.58
N ALA A 120 1.71 -31.94 -4.07
CA ALA A 120 2.90 -31.93 -3.25
C ALA A 120 2.95 -30.74 -2.26
N TYR A 121 2.49 -29.57 -2.68
CA TYR A 121 2.49 -28.37 -1.83
C TYR A 121 1.33 -28.33 -0.81
N THR A 122 0.37 -29.26 -0.92
CA THR A 122 -0.92 -29.22 -0.23
C THR A 122 -1.02 -30.18 0.95
N ALA A 123 -0.29 -31.29 0.89
CA ALA A 123 -0.36 -32.37 1.88
C ALA A 123 0.09 -31.96 3.30
N THR A 124 0.57 -30.72 3.50
CA THR A 124 1.02 -30.22 4.81
C THR A 124 -0.10 -29.72 5.73
N ASN A 125 -1.39 -29.73 5.34
CA ASN A 125 -2.47 -29.11 6.14
C ASN A 125 -3.65 -30.02 6.53
N THR A 126 -3.52 -31.35 6.50
CA THR A 126 -4.58 -32.24 6.99
C THR A 126 -4.04 -33.21 8.04
N THR A 127 -4.13 -32.82 9.30
CA THR A 127 -4.27 -33.80 10.40
C THR A 127 -5.75 -34.03 10.63
N THR A 128 -6.28 -35.17 10.16
CA THR A 128 -6.88 -36.20 11.02
C THR A 128 -7.27 -37.46 10.25
N GLU A 129 -7.00 -38.60 10.90
CA GLU A 129 -7.72 -39.88 10.80
C GLU A 129 -7.72 -40.63 9.47
N SER A 130 -6.60 -41.29 9.17
CA SER A 130 -6.58 -42.73 8.88
C SER A 130 -5.14 -43.20 8.69
N GLY A 131 -4.79 -44.33 9.30
CA GLY A 131 -3.46 -44.92 9.20
C GLY A 131 -3.19 -45.40 7.77
N ALA A 132 -2.63 -44.53 6.95
CA ALA A 132 -1.95 -44.88 5.72
C ALA A 132 -0.71 -43.99 5.61
N THR A 133 0.45 -44.63 5.54
CA THR A 133 1.74 -44.00 5.24
C THR A 133 1.66 -43.38 3.84
N GLU A 134 1.42 -42.08 3.75
CA GLU A 134 1.55 -41.32 2.49
C GLU A 134 2.78 -40.42 2.52
N ASN A 135 3.53 -40.47 1.42
CA ASN A 135 4.78 -39.77 1.20
C ASN A 135 4.60 -38.25 1.38
N VAL A 136 5.20 -37.71 2.44
CA VAL A 136 5.28 -36.27 2.71
C VAL A 136 6.00 -35.61 1.54
N ALA A 137 5.28 -34.80 0.78
CA ALA A 137 5.86 -34.13 -0.36
C ALA A 137 6.70 -32.92 0.07
N GLU A 138 7.90 -32.83 -0.50
CA GLU A 138 8.88 -31.83 -0.12
C GLU A 138 8.43 -30.39 -0.45
N PRO A 139 8.67 -29.43 0.46
CA PRO A 139 8.32 -28.02 0.27
C PRO A 139 8.92 -27.42 -1.00
N LEU A 140 8.23 -26.46 -1.61
CA LEU A 140 8.66 -25.79 -2.87
C LEU A 140 10.04 -25.15 -2.76
N LEU A 141 10.37 -24.63 -1.57
CA LEU A 141 11.69 -24.07 -1.31
C LEU A 141 12.77 -25.16 -1.20
N VAL A 142 12.46 -26.35 -0.69
CA VAL A 142 13.37 -27.52 -0.69
C VAL A 142 13.70 -27.95 -2.11
N ARG A 143 12.71 -27.99 -3.00
CA ARG A 143 12.93 -28.27 -4.44
C ARG A 143 13.70 -27.17 -5.17
N LEU A 144 13.47 -25.90 -4.82
CA LEU A 144 14.22 -24.77 -5.37
C LEU A 144 15.68 -24.78 -4.92
N VAL A 145 15.95 -25.13 -3.65
CA VAL A 145 17.29 -25.30 -3.08
C VAL A 145 18.04 -26.46 -3.76
N HIS A 146 17.37 -27.58 -4.05
CA HIS A 146 17.97 -28.68 -4.81
C HIS A 146 18.26 -28.34 -6.28
N LYS A 147 17.59 -27.35 -6.87
CA LYS A 147 17.83 -26.88 -8.24
C LYS A 147 18.92 -25.79 -8.34
N LEU A 148 19.41 -25.27 -7.22
CA LEU A 148 20.55 -24.37 -7.21
C LEU A 148 21.84 -25.16 -7.45
N PRO A 149 22.75 -24.71 -8.34
CA PRO A 149 24.02 -25.39 -8.57
C PRO A 149 24.86 -25.40 -7.28
N GLN A 150 24.89 -26.54 -6.61
CA GLN A 150 25.52 -26.77 -5.30
C GLN A 150 27.02 -26.44 -5.32
N ASP A 151 27.66 -26.55 -6.49
CA ASP A 151 29.10 -26.35 -6.71
C ASP A 151 29.57 -24.88 -6.65
N LYS A 152 28.65 -23.90 -6.61
CA LYS A 152 28.96 -22.46 -6.61
C LYS A 152 28.50 -21.72 -5.35
N ILE A 153 27.96 -22.44 -4.38
CA ILE A 153 27.39 -21.84 -3.18
C ILE A 153 28.47 -21.89 -2.08
N PRO A 154 28.91 -20.74 -1.52
CA PRO A 154 29.92 -20.74 -0.47
C PRO A 154 29.42 -21.53 0.75
N GLU A 155 30.29 -22.29 1.43
CA GLU A 155 29.95 -23.21 2.54
C GLU A 155 29.04 -22.58 3.62
N LEU A 156 29.22 -21.28 3.87
CA LEU A 156 28.44 -20.51 4.83
C LEU A 156 26.95 -20.40 4.43
N LEU A 157 26.68 -20.30 3.13
CA LEU A 157 25.33 -20.30 2.56
C LEU A 157 24.71 -21.70 2.58
N HIS A 158 25.51 -22.76 2.48
CA HIS A 158 25.04 -24.15 2.66
C HIS A 158 24.64 -24.44 4.10
N ILE A 159 25.41 -23.96 5.07
CA ILE A 159 25.09 -24.08 6.50
C ILE A 159 23.82 -23.29 6.84
N TRP A 160 23.71 -22.06 6.33
CA TRP A 160 22.48 -21.26 6.45
C TRP A 160 21.30 -21.92 5.74
N ALA A 161 21.48 -22.42 4.52
CA ALA A 161 20.43 -23.10 3.76
C ALA A 161 19.98 -24.38 4.46
N ALA A 162 20.88 -25.17 5.04
CA ALA A 162 20.57 -26.39 5.79
C ALA A 162 19.85 -26.10 7.12
N SER A 163 20.28 -25.07 7.85
CA SER A 163 19.62 -24.63 9.08
C SER A 163 18.23 -24.03 8.81
N ILE A 164 18.06 -23.35 7.68
CA ILE A 164 16.76 -22.89 7.20
C ILE A 164 15.95 -24.07 6.66
N HIS A 165 16.54 -25.07 5.99
CA HIS A 165 15.86 -26.19 5.33
C HIS A 165 14.88 -26.93 6.25
N GLU A 166 15.30 -27.16 7.49
CA GLU A 166 14.51 -27.84 8.53
C GLU A 166 13.31 -26.98 8.98
N GLN A 167 13.46 -25.65 8.99
CA GLN A 167 12.40 -24.69 9.33
C GLN A 167 11.53 -24.29 8.12
N LEU A 168 12.07 -24.42 6.90
CA LEU A 168 11.43 -24.03 5.64
C LEU A 168 10.28 -24.96 5.26
N ALA A 169 10.36 -26.22 5.71
CA ALA A 169 9.29 -27.18 5.59
C ALA A 169 8.07 -26.87 6.47
N ALA A 170 8.26 -26.05 7.50
CA ALA A 170 7.23 -25.66 8.46
C ALA A 170 6.60 -24.27 8.17
N VAL A 171 7.02 -23.56 7.10
CA VAL A 171 6.42 -22.27 6.74
C VAL A 171 5.04 -22.48 6.10
N GLY A 172 4.04 -22.70 6.96
CA GLY A 172 2.64 -22.77 6.59
C GLY A 172 2.05 -21.40 6.24
N LYS A 173 0.84 -21.41 5.66
CA LYS A 173 0.06 -20.21 5.34
C LYS A 173 -0.15 -19.28 6.55
N GLN A 174 -0.25 -19.85 7.76
CA GLN A 174 -0.47 -19.10 9.00
C GLN A 174 0.78 -18.34 9.46
N GLU A 175 1.95 -18.99 9.48
CA GLU A 175 3.21 -18.35 9.88
C GLU A 175 3.60 -17.22 8.93
N LEU A 176 3.41 -17.43 7.61
CA LEU A 176 3.61 -16.36 6.64
C LEU A 176 2.63 -15.20 6.86
N MET A 177 1.41 -15.47 7.32
CA MET A 177 0.44 -14.42 7.64
C MET A 177 0.85 -13.62 8.86
N TYR A 178 1.32 -14.27 9.92
CA TYR A 178 1.84 -13.58 11.10
C TYR A 178 3.05 -12.74 10.75
N LEU A 179 3.96 -13.26 9.92
CA LEU A 179 5.10 -12.49 9.41
C LEU A 179 4.65 -11.29 8.57
N LEU A 180 3.73 -11.48 7.62
CA LEU A 180 3.19 -10.40 6.79
C LEU A 180 2.51 -9.32 7.65
N THR A 181 1.70 -9.75 8.63
CA THR A 181 1.03 -8.86 9.58
C THR A 181 2.05 -8.08 10.39
N PHE A 182 3.07 -8.76 10.93
CA PHE A 182 4.15 -8.13 11.68
C PHE A 182 4.90 -7.09 10.83
N LEU A 183 5.26 -7.44 9.59
CA LEU A 183 5.95 -6.54 8.67
C LEU A 183 5.13 -5.29 8.37
N ILE A 184 3.84 -5.45 8.05
CA ILE A 184 2.93 -4.33 7.80
C ILE A 184 2.77 -3.48 9.06
N CYS A 185 2.64 -4.11 10.24
CA CYS A 185 2.50 -3.35 11.48
C CYS A 185 3.80 -2.61 11.87
N PHE A 186 4.96 -3.20 11.60
CA PHE A 186 6.26 -2.57 11.80
C PHE A 186 6.46 -1.39 10.85
N GLU A 187 6.13 -1.55 9.58
CA GLU A 187 6.13 -0.45 8.62
C GLU A 187 5.16 0.67 9.06
N GLY A 188 3.98 0.29 9.57
CA GLY A 188 3.01 1.20 10.16
C GLY A 188 3.52 1.97 11.37
N LEU A 189 4.27 1.28 12.24
CA LEU A 189 4.94 1.88 13.39
C LEU A 189 5.99 2.92 12.95
N THR A 190 6.81 2.59 11.96
CA THR A 190 7.81 3.54 11.43
C THR A 190 7.16 4.74 10.76
N ALA A 191 6.02 4.55 10.09
CA ALA A 191 5.23 5.64 9.54
C ALA A 191 4.67 6.55 10.63
N LEU A 192 4.08 5.98 11.68
CA LEU A 192 3.56 6.71 12.83
C LEU A 192 4.68 7.51 13.53
N ALA A 193 5.83 6.87 13.78
CA ALA A 193 7.00 7.52 14.38
C ALA A 193 7.50 8.71 13.52
N SER A 194 7.52 8.56 12.20
CA SER A 194 7.91 9.63 11.27
C SER A 194 6.97 10.84 11.31
N LEU A 195 5.68 10.62 11.58
CA LEU A 195 4.69 11.68 11.75
C LEU A 195 4.80 12.37 13.10
N LEU A 196 5.12 11.62 14.16
CA LEU A 196 5.30 12.13 15.52
C LEU A 196 6.67 12.80 15.75
N LYS A 197 7.68 12.50 14.93
CA LYS A 197 9.04 13.05 15.04
C LYS A 197 9.10 14.57 15.27
N PRO A 198 8.37 15.43 14.53
CA PRO A 198 8.44 16.87 14.74
C PRO A 198 7.93 17.29 16.14
N PHE A 199 6.89 16.63 16.63
CA PHE A 199 6.34 16.87 17.97
C PHE A 199 7.29 16.38 19.06
N VAL A 200 7.86 15.18 18.89
CA VAL A 200 8.87 14.61 19.79
C VAL A 200 10.11 15.51 19.83
N THR A 201 10.58 16.00 18.68
CA THR A 201 11.71 16.92 18.59
C THR A 201 11.45 18.22 19.34
N GLY A 202 10.28 18.84 19.12
CA GLY A 202 9.91 20.07 19.83
C GLY A 202 9.79 19.86 21.35
N PHE A 203 9.25 18.72 21.77
CA PHE A 203 9.15 18.37 23.19
C PHE A 203 10.53 18.14 23.83
N LEU A 204 11.40 17.34 23.18
CA LEU A 204 12.74 17.02 23.70
C LEU A 204 13.66 18.24 23.76
N GLN A 205 13.55 19.17 22.80
CA GLN A 205 14.31 20.42 22.80
C GLN A 205 13.92 21.35 23.96
N ASN A 206 12.70 21.22 24.48
CA ASN A 206 12.19 22.05 25.58
C ASN A 206 12.50 21.48 26.98
N ILE A 207 13.12 20.31 27.10
CA ILE A 207 13.48 19.71 28.40
C ILE A 207 14.94 20.07 28.75
N PRO A 208 15.17 20.96 29.75
CA PRO A 208 16.52 21.45 30.07
C PRO A 208 17.40 20.44 30.81
N PHE A 209 16.85 19.33 31.32
CA PHE A 209 17.54 18.42 32.25
C PHE A 209 18.15 17.17 31.58
N MET A 210 17.90 16.91 30.29
CA MET A 210 18.33 15.68 29.61
C MET A 210 19.18 15.96 28.35
N PRO A 211 20.20 15.16 28.04
CA PRO A 211 21.06 15.33 26.84
C PRO A 211 20.35 14.94 25.52
N PHE A 212 19.03 14.98 25.50
CA PHE A 212 18.18 14.65 24.34
C PHE A 212 17.91 15.85 23.42
N SER A 213 18.41 17.05 23.76
CA SER A 213 18.30 18.23 22.89
C SER A 213 19.14 18.12 21.59
N PHE A 214 20.22 17.33 21.63
CA PHE A 214 21.09 17.12 20.47
C PHE A 214 20.53 16.03 19.54
N ASN A 215 20.28 16.37 18.29
CA ASN A 215 19.86 15.40 17.27
C ASN A 215 21.06 14.95 16.44
N THR A 216 21.65 13.80 16.75
CA THR A 216 22.76 13.23 15.95
C THR A 216 22.23 12.27 14.89
N PRO A 217 22.56 12.49 13.61
CA PRO A 217 22.24 11.56 12.54
C PRO A 217 23.22 10.37 12.53
N TYR A 218 22.70 9.19 12.25
CA TYR A 218 23.46 7.97 12.00
C TYR A 218 23.17 7.48 10.59
N LEU A 219 24.19 6.95 9.92
CA LEU A 219 24.09 6.37 8.58
C LEU A 219 24.60 4.93 8.63
N ILE A 220 23.72 3.99 8.29
CA ILE A 220 24.08 2.61 8.01
C ILE A 220 24.00 2.45 6.49
N SER A 221 25.11 2.09 5.85
CA SER A 221 25.13 1.91 4.41
C SER A 221 25.96 0.71 3.99
N LEU A 222 25.41 -0.10 3.09
CA LEU A 222 26.12 -1.15 2.38
C LEU A 222 26.41 -0.64 0.96
N LYS A 223 27.69 -0.47 0.64
CA LYS A 223 28.14 -0.07 -0.70
C LYS A 223 28.60 -1.29 -1.50
N LYS A 224 28.39 -1.24 -2.81
CA LYS A 224 28.89 -2.21 -3.79
C LYS A 224 29.64 -1.46 -4.89
N GLY A 225 30.80 -1.98 -5.30
CA GLY A 225 31.54 -1.48 -6.47
C GLY A 225 30.82 -1.81 -7.77
N LYS A 226 30.76 -0.84 -8.70
CA LYS A 226 30.21 -1.04 -10.05
C LYS A 226 31.23 -1.63 -11.02
N LYS A 227 32.50 -1.59 -10.65
CA LYS A 227 33.64 -2.14 -11.39
C LYS A 227 34.46 -3.00 -10.45
N GLU A 228 35.30 -3.84 -11.02
CA GLU A 228 36.32 -4.57 -10.28
C GLU A 228 37.27 -3.58 -9.60
N MET A 229 37.52 -3.78 -8.32
CA MET A 229 38.27 -2.91 -7.41
C MET A 229 39.06 -3.80 -6.45
N GLU A 230 40.22 -3.35 -5.96
CA GLU A 230 40.97 -4.09 -4.96
C GLU A 230 40.30 -4.00 -3.58
N GLU A 231 40.66 -4.91 -2.68
CA GLU A 231 40.11 -4.91 -1.32
C GLU A 231 40.51 -3.63 -0.58
N GLY A 232 39.51 -2.88 -0.09
CA GLY A 232 39.72 -1.58 0.59
C GLY A 232 39.45 -0.35 -0.28
N ASP A 233 39.59 -0.45 -1.60
CA ASP A 233 39.40 0.68 -2.53
C ASP A 233 37.98 1.27 -2.49
N ILE A 234 37.01 0.48 -2.06
CA ILE A 234 35.59 0.89 -2.01
C ILE A 234 35.34 2.04 -1.02
N GLU A 235 36.21 2.21 -0.02
CA GLU A 235 36.08 3.29 0.97
C GLU A 235 36.39 4.65 0.34
N GLU A 236 37.43 4.70 -0.49
CA GLU A 236 37.92 5.90 -1.17
C GLU A 236 37.29 6.09 -2.56
N ALA A 237 36.65 5.05 -3.11
CA ALA A 237 36.03 5.09 -4.42
C ALA A 237 34.98 6.20 -4.54
N HIS A 238 35.07 6.97 -5.62
CA HIS A 238 34.14 8.04 -5.91
C HIS A 238 32.71 7.49 -6.01
N SER A 239 31.71 8.27 -5.58
CA SER A 239 30.27 7.95 -5.65
C SER A 239 29.73 7.57 -7.04
N ARG A 240 30.55 7.69 -8.10
CA ARG A 240 30.23 7.29 -9.48
C ARG A 240 30.49 5.81 -9.71
N ASP A 241 31.52 5.27 -9.07
CA ASP A 241 31.99 3.89 -9.21
C ASP A 241 31.47 2.98 -8.08
N THR A 242 30.74 3.55 -7.12
CA THR A 242 30.04 2.82 -6.05
C THR A 242 28.53 3.00 -6.15
N GLU A 243 27.80 1.99 -5.72
CA GLU A 243 26.35 2.00 -5.58
C GLU A 243 25.96 1.61 -4.16
N TYR A 244 24.99 2.32 -3.59
CA TYR A 244 24.43 1.92 -2.31
C TYR A 244 23.40 0.81 -2.53
N VAL A 245 23.71 -0.40 -2.09
CA VAL A 245 22.77 -1.53 -2.08
C VAL A 245 21.76 -1.36 -0.95
N PHE A 246 22.22 -0.83 0.18
CA PHE A 246 21.39 -0.54 1.33
C PHE A 246 21.84 0.77 1.93
N LYS A 247 20.90 1.66 2.23
CA LYS A 247 21.21 2.95 2.85
C LYS A 247 20.06 3.35 3.77
N ILE A 248 20.34 3.41 5.06
CA ILE A 248 19.42 3.89 6.09
C ILE A 248 20.07 5.05 6.82
N GLU A 249 19.40 6.20 6.79
CA GLU A 249 19.71 7.37 7.62
C GLU A 249 18.67 7.43 8.74
N TYR A 250 19.10 7.47 10.00
CA TYR A 250 18.20 7.61 11.16
C TYR A 250 18.79 8.58 12.18
N ASP A 251 17.94 9.37 12.82
CA ASP A 251 18.38 10.29 13.88
C ASP A 251 18.00 9.78 15.28
N ARG A 252 18.64 10.30 16.34
CA ARG A 252 18.24 9.97 17.73
C ARG A 252 16.76 10.21 18.01
N HIS A 253 16.19 11.30 17.49
CA HIS A 253 14.78 11.60 17.67
C HIS A 253 13.86 10.58 16.96
N ASP A 254 14.33 9.95 15.87
CA ASP A 254 13.58 8.87 15.21
C ASP A 254 13.51 7.63 16.10
N VAL A 255 14.63 7.27 16.75
CA VAL A 255 14.66 6.13 17.68
C VAL A 255 13.75 6.37 18.88
N ILE A 256 13.76 7.58 19.45
CA ILE A 256 12.88 7.93 20.57
C ILE A 256 11.40 7.91 20.12
N ALA A 257 11.08 8.45 18.94
CA ALA A 257 9.73 8.41 18.40
C ALA A 257 9.26 6.96 18.16
N LEU A 258 10.13 6.09 17.66
CA LEU A 258 9.86 4.67 17.45
C LEU A 258 9.55 3.96 18.79
N LEU A 259 10.37 4.20 19.81
CA LEU A 259 10.17 3.65 21.15
C LEU A 259 8.84 4.11 21.75
N LEU A 260 8.50 5.40 21.61
CA LEU A 260 7.25 5.96 22.11
C LEU A 260 6.01 5.39 21.39
N CYS A 261 6.16 5.02 20.11
CA CYS A 261 5.07 4.42 19.34
C CYS A 261 4.95 2.90 19.52
N SER A 262 5.98 2.23 20.07
CA SER A 262 6.00 0.77 20.24
C SER A 262 4.81 0.18 21.03
N PRO A 263 4.22 0.84 22.04
CA PRO A 263 3.04 0.31 22.72
C PRO A 263 1.81 0.19 21.81
N VAL A 264 1.67 1.05 20.80
CA VAL A 264 0.59 0.96 19.79
C VAL A 264 0.72 -0.32 18.98
N LEU A 265 1.96 -0.65 18.56
CA LEU A 265 2.25 -1.88 17.83
C LEU A 265 1.94 -3.10 18.70
N ILE A 266 2.45 -3.14 19.93
CA ILE A 266 2.22 -4.24 20.86
C ILE A 266 0.71 -4.41 21.09
N SER A 267 -0.01 -3.33 21.38
CA SER A 267 -1.47 -3.38 21.56
C SER A 267 -2.21 -3.92 20.33
N HIS A 268 -1.79 -3.54 19.12
CA HIS A 268 -2.40 -4.04 17.88
C HIS A 268 -2.14 -5.53 17.65
N LEU A 269 -0.91 -5.99 17.89
CA LEU A 269 -0.54 -7.41 17.75
C LEU A 269 -1.30 -8.31 18.74
N TYR A 270 -1.60 -7.81 19.96
CA TYR A 270 -2.31 -8.59 20.98
C TYR A 270 -3.84 -8.50 20.90
N LYS A 271 -4.40 -7.29 20.70
CA LYS A 271 -5.86 -7.04 20.85
C LYS A 271 -6.58 -6.58 19.57
N ARG A 272 -5.88 -6.53 18.42
CA ARG A 272 -6.42 -6.14 17.08
C ARG A 272 -7.53 -5.09 17.13
N HIS A 273 -7.32 -4.03 17.90
CA HIS A 273 -8.34 -3.02 18.14
C HIS A 273 -8.46 -2.07 16.94
N TRP A 274 -9.68 -1.64 16.61
CA TRP A 274 -9.94 -0.76 15.47
C TRP A 274 -9.22 0.60 15.59
N ILE A 275 -9.03 1.11 16.81
CA ILE A 275 -8.29 2.35 17.07
C ILE A 275 -6.82 2.22 16.67
N THR A 276 -6.13 1.15 17.11
CA THR A 276 -4.72 0.96 16.78
C THR A 276 -4.55 0.65 15.29
N ASN A 277 -5.50 -0.09 14.71
CA ASN A 277 -5.61 -0.28 13.27
C ASN A 277 -5.68 1.05 12.51
N ASN A 278 -6.60 1.93 12.91
CA ASN A 278 -6.79 3.22 12.25
C ASN A 278 -5.61 4.16 12.46
N LEU A 279 -4.96 4.13 13.62
CA LEU A 279 -3.76 4.93 13.86
C LEU A 279 -2.63 4.52 12.91
N ILE A 280 -2.44 3.22 12.69
CA ILE A 280 -1.50 2.69 11.70
C ILE A 280 -1.95 3.07 10.28
N GLY A 281 -3.22 2.85 9.92
CA GLY A 281 -3.77 3.14 8.59
C GLY A 281 -3.74 4.62 8.20
N ILE A 282 -4.05 5.53 9.12
CA ILE A 282 -3.91 6.99 8.94
C ILE A 282 -2.45 7.34 8.72
N SER A 283 -1.55 6.74 9.50
CA SER A 283 -0.11 7.00 9.38
C SER A 283 0.43 6.56 8.02
N PHE A 284 0.03 5.37 7.55
CA PHE A 284 0.32 4.91 6.20
C PHE A 284 -0.27 5.80 5.12
N SER A 285 -1.51 6.25 5.30
CA SER A 285 -2.17 7.12 4.32
C SER A 285 -1.42 8.44 4.16
N ILE A 286 -1.11 9.11 5.27
CA ILE A 286 -0.39 10.39 5.25
C ILE A 286 1.02 10.21 4.70
N LEU A 287 1.76 9.19 5.14
CA LEU A 287 3.13 8.95 4.65
C LEU A 287 3.14 8.53 3.18
N GLY A 288 2.18 7.71 2.76
CA GLY A 288 1.98 7.32 1.36
C GLY A 288 1.78 8.55 0.48
N ILE A 289 0.89 9.47 0.87
CA ILE A 289 0.65 10.72 0.13
C ILE A 289 1.87 11.65 0.19
N GLU A 290 2.61 11.68 1.31
CA GLU A 290 3.84 12.46 1.47
C GLU A 290 4.94 11.99 0.51
N ARG A 291 5.16 10.68 0.41
CA ARG A 291 6.35 10.08 -0.23
C ARG A 291 6.12 9.58 -1.65
N LEU A 292 4.91 9.12 -2.00
CA LEU A 292 4.61 8.73 -3.37
C LEU A 292 4.43 9.98 -4.23
N HIS A 293 5.42 10.26 -5.05
CA HIS A 293 5.42 11.43 -5.92
C HIS A 293 4.82 11.09 -7.29
N LEU A 294 3.93 11.94 -7.81
CA LEU A 294 3.49 11.88 -9.20
C LEU A 294 4.31 12.87 -10.01
N SER A 295 4.96 12.38 -11.06
CA SER A 295 5.83 13.19 -11.91
C SER A 295 5.11 14.23 -12.77
N SER A 296 3.86 13.98 -13.17
CA SER A 296 3.10 14.86 -14.06
C SER A 296 1.61 14.65 -13.94
N PHE A 297 0.83 15.64 -14.39
CA PHE A 297 -0.63 15.51 -14.44
C PHE A 297 -1.06 14.34 -15.34
N LYS A 298 -0.39 14.16 -16.49
CA LYS A 298 -0.66 13.05 -17.42
C LYS A 298 -0.42 11.69 -16.77
N ALA A 299 0.67 11.55 -15.98
CA ALA A 299 0.94 10.32 -15.25
C ALA A 299 -0.15 10.03 -14.20
N GLY A 300 -0.58 11.05 -13.46
CA GLY A 300 -1.68 10.94 -12.49
C GLY A 300 -3.02 10.56 -13.14
N ALA A 301 -3.38 11.22 -14.25
CA ALA A 301 -4.59 10.92 -14.99
C ALA A 301 -4.60 9.49 -15.56
N LEU A 302 -3.46 9.05 -16.13
CA LEU A 302 -3.32 7.71 -16.66
C LEU A 302 -3.38 6.65 -15.54
N LEU A 303 -2.75 6.90 -14.40
CA LEU A 303 -2.80 6.02 -13.23
C LEU A 303 -4.23 5.85 -12.74
N LEU A 304 -4.97 6.95 -12.55
CA LEU A 304 -6.35 6.93 -12.08
C LEU A 304 -7.30 6.25 -13.08
N CYS A 305 -7.20 6.55 -14.38
CA CYS A 305 -7.99 5.87 -15.40
C CYS A 305 -7.65 4.37 -15.48
N GLY A 306 -6.37 4.00 -15.35
CA GLY A 306 -5.94 2.61 -15.31
C GLY A 306 -6.50 1.86 -14.10
N LEU A 307 -6.52 2.51 -12.93
CA LEU A 307 -7.09 1.96 -11.70
C LEU A 307 -8.61 1.85 -11.75
N PHE A 308 -9.30 2.79 -12.39
CA PHE A 308 -10.74 2.69 -12.65
C PHE A 308 -11.10 1.41 -13.43
N LEU A 309 -10.36 1.12 -14.51
CA LEU A 309 -10.58 -0.10 -15.31
C LEU A 309 -10.17 -1.37 -14.54
N TYR A 310 -9.07 -1.29 -13.78
CA TYR A 310 -8.59 -2.37 -12.93
C TYR A 310 -9.65 -2.79 -11.91
N ASP A 311 -10.24 -1.82 -11.20
CA ASP A 311 -11.20 -2.09 -10.12
C ASP A 311 -12.50 -2.68 -10.69
N ILE A 312 -12.99 -2.17 -11.83
CA ILE A 312 -14.14 -2.75 -12.55
C ILE A 312 -13.87 -4.22 -12.91
N PHE A 313 -12.71 -4.51 -13.48
CA PHE A 313 -12.38 -5.87 -13.91
C PHE A 313 -12.26 -6.82 -12.70
N TRP A 314 -11.47 -6.47 -11.70
CA TRP A 314 -11.18 -7.37 -10.58
C TRP A 314 -12.31 -7.49 -9.55
N VAL A 315 -13.23 -6.52 -9.49
CA VAL A 315 -14.40 -6.57 -8.59
C VAL A 315 -15.63 -7.16 -9.26
N PHE A 316 -15.93 -6.81 -10.52
CA PHE A 316 -17.15 -7.29 -11.17
C PHE A 316 -16.95 -8.52 -12.05
N ALA A 317 -15.77 -8.71 -12.65
CA ALA A 317 -15.56 -9.84 -13.57
C ALA A 317 -15.02 -11.10 -12.88
N THR A 318 -14.42 -11.00 -11.69
CA THR A 318 -13.76 -12.12 -11.01
C THR A 318 -13.92 -12.06 -9.48
N ASP A 319 -13.87 -13.20 -8.80
CA ASP A 319 -13.87 -13.27 -7.33
C ASP A 319 -12.48 -13.11 -6.69
N VAL A 320 -11.46 -12.77 -7.48
CA VAL A 320 -10.05 -12.76 -7.04
C VAL A 320 -9.83 -11.70 -5.96
N MET A 321 -10.29 -10.47 -6.17
CA MET A 321 -10.08 -9.38 -5.22
C MET A 321 -10.74 -9.67 -3.87
N THR A 322 -11.97 -10.17 -3.88
CA THR A 322 -12.71 -10.49 -2.64
C THR A 322 -12.08 -11.67 -1.89
N SER A 323 -11.53 -12.64 -2.61
CA SER A 323 -10.85 -13.80 -2.03
C SER A 323 -9.52 -13.43 -1.39
N VAL A 324 -8.74 -12.54 -2.02
CA VAL A 324 -7.49 -12.02 -1.45
C VAL A 324 -7.78 -11.13 -0.24
N ALA A 325 -8.80 -10.26 -0.32
CA ALA A 325 -9.18 -9.37 0.77
C ALA A 325 -9.60 -10.13 2.03
N LYS A 326 -10.30 -11.25 1.90
CA LYS A 326 -10.65 -12.13 3.04
C LYS A 326 -9.45 -12.92 3.59
N GLY A 327 -8.40 -13.07 2.78
CA GLY A 327 -7.20 -13.83 3.16
C GLY A 327 -6.22 -13.03 4.01
N ILE A 328 -6.20 -11.71 3.89
CA ILE A 328 -5.23 -10.83 4.57
C ILE A 328 -5.90 -10.16 5.77
N ASP A 329 -5.46 -10.51 6.98
CA ASP A 329 -5.88 -9.83 8.21
C ASP A 329 -4.77 -8.90 8.72
N ALA A 330 -4.61 -7.77 8.03
CA ALA A 330 -3.58 -6.76 8.28
C ALA A 330 -4.20 -5.35 8.31
N PRO A 331 -3.54 -4.35 8.94
CA PRO A 331 -4.06 -2.99 9.03
C PRO A 331 -3.91 -2.20 7.73
N ILE A 332 -4.55 -2.71 6.66
CA ILE A 332 -4.52 -2.18 5.29
C ILE A 332 -5.80 -1.41 4.93
N LEU A 333 -6.67 -1.17 5.91
CA LEU A 333 -7.95 -0.49 5.76
C LEU A 333 -8.32 0.28 7.03
N LEU A 334 -9.05 1.38 6.87
CA LEU A 334 -9.65 2.09 8.00
C LEU A 334 -10.97 1.43 8.38
N GLN A 335 -11.22 1.29 9.67
CA GLN A 335 -12.39 0.61 10.22
C GLN A 335 -13.14 1.53 11.17
N PHE A 336 -14.46 1.55 11.11
CA PHE A 336 -15.27 2.21 12.14
C PHE A 336 -16.44 1.31 12.55
N PRO A 337 -16.67 1.10 13.85
CA PRO A 337 -17.72 0.22 14.33
C PRO A 337 -19.11 0.73 13.94
N GLN A 338 -19.90 -0.10 13.26
CA GLN A 338 -21.29 0.19 12.88
C GLN A 338 -22.24 -0.01 14.06
N ASP A 339 -21.91 -0.92 14.97
CA ASP A 339 -22.67 -1.23 16.19
C ASP A 339 -22.24 -0.38 17.40
N ILE A 340 -21.56 0.75 17.19
CA ILE A 340 -21.06 1.61 18.28
C ILE A 340 -22.17 2.06 19.24
N TYR A 341 -23.38 2.30 18.75
CA TYR A 341 -24.52 2.70 19.57
C TYR A 341 -25.16 1.54 20.33
N ARG A 342 -24.86 0.28 19.95
CA ARG A 342 -25.43 -0.92 20.59
C ARG A 342 -24.46 -1.55 21.59
N ASN A 343 -23.22 -1.76 21.17
CA ASN A 343 -22.20 -2.50 21.93
C ASN A 343 -21.10 -1.58 22.49
N GLY A 344 -21.20 -0.27 22.27
CA GLY A 344 -20.18 0.69 22.67
C GLY A 344 -18.90 0.60 21.82
N PRO A 345 -17.90 1.47 22.10
CA PRO A 345 -16.69 1.58 21.29
C PRO A 345 -15.66 0.46 21.52
N TRP A 346 -15.80 -0.32 22.60
CA TRP A 346 -14.81 -1.32 23.04
C TRP A 346 -15.16 -2.77 22.65
N GLU A 347 -16.45 -3.08 22.52
CA GLU A 347 -16.95 -4.45 22.26
C GLU A 347 -17.66 -4.59 20.90
N ALA A 348 -17.51 -3.60 20.03
CA ALA A 348 -18.06 -3.61 18.70
C ALA A 348 -17.51 -4.77 17.85
N ASN A 349 -18.37 -5.44 17.10
CA ASN A 349 -18.01 -6.62 16.31
C ASN A 349 -18.21 -6.45 14.80
N LYS A 350 -18.89 -5.37 14.37
CA LYS A 350 -19.15 -5.12 12.95
C LYS A 350 -18.61 -3.77 12.53
N TYR A 351 -17.82 -3.77 11.47
CA TYR A 351 -17.05 -2.61 11.04
C TYR A 351 -17.43 -2.19 9.62
N SER A 352 -17.61 -0.89 9.42
CA SER A 352 -17.53 -0.29 8.10
C SER A 352 -16.05 -0.15 7.76
N MET A 353 -15.70 -0.39 6.50
CA MET A 353 -14.30 -0.40 6.04
C MET A 353 -14.09 0.54 4.86
N LEU A 354 -12.94 1.20 4.83
CA LEU A 354 -12.47 2.00 3.70
C LEU A 354 -11.03 1.61 3.37
N GLY A 355 -10.75 1.24 2.13
CA GLY A 355 -9.42 0.80 1.71
C GLY A 355 -8.42 1.95 1.73
N LEU A 356 -7.18 1.68 2.18
CA LEU A 356 -6.12 2.70 2.13
C LEU A 356 -5.81 3.13 0.69
N GLY A 357 -5.95 2.22 -0.28
CA GLY A 357 -5.79 2.54 -1.71
C GLY A 357 -6.76 3.62 -2.18
N ASP A 358 -7.99 3.61 -1.67
CA ASP A 358 -9.04 4.58 -2.02
C ASP A 358 -8.74 5.98 -1.46
N ILE A 359 -7.86 6.08 -0.47
CA ILE A 359 -7.42 7.33 0.15
C ILE A 359 -6.11 7.80 -0.50
N VAL A 360 -5.11 6.91 -0.56
CA VAL A 360 -3.76 7.24 -1.00
C VAL A 360 -3.72 7.55 -2.49
N ILE A 361 -4.38 6.76 -3.35
CA ILE A 361 -4.28 6.94 -4.79
C ILE A 361 -4.93 8.26 -5.25
N PRO A 362 -6.17 8.61 -4.87
CA PRO A 362 -6.69 9.95 -5.12
C PRO A 362 -5.88 11.03 -4.38
N GLY A 363 -5.40 10.72 -3.17
CA GLY A 363 -4.60 11.62 -2.34
C GLY A 363 -3.31 12.09 -2.99
N ILE A 364 -2.53 11.21 -3.65
CA ILE A 364 -1.31 11.59 -4.37
C ILE A 364 -1.61 12.49 -5.57
N PHE A 365 -2.77 12.30 -6.22
CA PHE A 365 -3.23 13.15 -7.31
C PHE A 365 -3.67 14.52 -6.81
N ILE A 366 -4.41 14.58 -5.71
CA ILE A 366 -4.79 15.83 -5.04
C ILE A 366 -3.55 16.58 -4.55
N ALA A 367 -2.54 15.87 -4.03
CA ALA A 367 -1.26 16.46 -3.65
C ALA A 367 -0.52 17.09 -4.84
N LEU A 368 -0.58 16.46 -6.03
CA LEU A 368 -0.06 17.03 -7.28
C LEU A 368 -0.79 18.32 -7.66
N LEU A 369 -2.12 18.35 -7.56
CA LEU A 369 -2.90 19.56 -7.82
C LEU A 369 -2.59 20.68 -6.82
N ARG A 370 -2.29 20.33 -5.56
CA ARG A 370 -1.82 21.28 -4.57
C ARG A 370 -0.45 21.89 -4.96
N ARG A 371 0.47 21.07 -5.49
CA ARG A 371 1.76 21.57 -6.00
C ARG A 371 1.57 22.45 -7.23
N PHE A 372 0.64 22.12 -8.11
CA PHE A 372 0.26 22.96 -9.24
C PHE A 372 -0.28 24.32 -8.81
N ASP A 373 -1.20 24.35 -7.83
CA ASP A 373 -1.71 25.60 -7.23
C ASP A 373 -0.57 26.47 -6.69
N LEU A 374 0.38 25.89 -5.93
CA LEU A 374 1.53 26.61 -5.41
C LEU A 374 2.44 27.16 -6.52
N ARG A 375 2.74 26.36 -7.54
CA ARG A 375 3.60 26.78 -8.66
C ARG A 375 2.98 27.94 -9.44
N LEU A 376 1.66 27.93 -9.64
CA LEU A 376 0.95 29.01 -10.31
C LEU A 376 1.05 30.32 -9.52
N VAL A 377 0.95 30.25 -8.20
CA VAL A 377 1.16 31.41 -7.32
C VAL A 377 2.58 31.96 -7.45
N GLU A 378 3.59 31.09 -7.57
CA GLU A 378 4.99 31.50 -7.72
C GLU A 378 5.32 32.04 -9.13
N THR A 379 4.72 31.48 -10.18
CA THR A 379 5.10 31.79 -11.58
C THR A 379 4.31 32.96 -12.17
N SER A 380 3.11 33.22 -11.66
CA SER A 380 2.26 34.29 -12.15
C SER A 380 2.71 35.65 -11.57
N ALA A 381 2.57 36.73 -12.34
CA ALA A 381 2.74 38.11 -11.85
C ALA A 381 1.82 38.47 -10.67
N GLU A 382 0.94 37.55 -10.29
CA GLU A 382 0.06 37.52 -9.12
C GLU A 382 0.80 37.52 -7.78
N ALA A 383 2.10 37.18 -7.72
CA ALA A 383 2.93 37.41 -6.53
C ALA A 383 2.98 38.89 -6.10
N LYS A 384 2.68 39.83 -7.00
CA LYS A 384 2.66 41.28 -6.73
C LYS A 384 1.30 41.83 -6.27
N ASN A 385 0.21 41.03 -6.27
CA ASN A 385 -1.12 41.52 -5.94
C ASN A 385 -1.87 40.59 -4.94
N PRO A 386 -1.90 40.92 -3.64
CA PRO A 386 -2.45 40.04 -2.60
C PRO A 386 -3.98 39.82 -2.68
N ASN A 387 -4.70 40.58 -3.51
CA ASN A 387 -6.16 40.54 -3.63
C ASN A 387 -6.70 39.63 -4.76
N LYS A 388 -5.85 38.96 -5.55
CA LYS A 388 -6.32 38.02 -6.56
C LYS A 388 -6.51 36.63 -5.95
N LYS A 389 -7.74 36.10 -6.04
CA LYS A 389 -8.15 34.80 -5.49
C LYS A 389 -7.16 33.70 -5.89
N THR A 390 -6.56 33.07 -4.89
CA THR A 390 -5.77 31.85 -5.03
C THR A 390 -6.57 30.82 -5.81
N ARG A 391 -5.91 30.20 -6.80
CA ARG A 391 -6.51 29.09 -7.54
C ARG A 391 -6.65 27.93 -6.55
N ALA A 392 -7.80 27.26 -6.61
CA ALA A 392 -8.24 26.33 -5.58
C ALA A 392 -8.46 24.94 -6.17
N TYR A 393 -7.58 24.49 -7.08
CA TYR A 393 -7.68 23.15 -7.65
C TYR A 393 -7.60 22.08 -6.55
N PHE A 394 -6.76 22.30 -5.54
CA PHE A 394 -6.69 21.46 -4.35
C PHE A 394 -8.04 21.33 -3.63
N TRP A 395 -8.62 22.43 -3.18
CA TRP A 395 -9.87 22.40 -2.41
C TRP A 395 -11.05 21.90 -3.24
N VAL A 396 -11.14 22.29 -4.51
CA VAL A 396 -12.19 21.82 -5.42
C VAL A 396 -12.10 20.30 -5.61
N THR A 397 -10.88 19.76 -5.72
CA THR A 397 -10.70 18.30 -5.88
C THR A 397 -10.91 17.54 -4.57
N VAL A 398 -10.58 18.12 -3.41
CA VAL A 398 -10.95 17.55 -2.10
C VAL A 398 -12.47 17.46 -1.96
N VAL A 399 -13.22 18.49 -2.39
CA VAL A 399 -14.69 18.44 -2.42
C VAL A 399 -15.19 17.41 -3.44
N ALA A 400 -14.55 17.30 -4.61
CA ALA A 400 -14.90 16.28 -5.59
C ALA A 400 -14.69 14.85 -5.07
N TYR A 401 -13.59 14.61 -4.35
CA TYR A 401 -13.34 13.35 -3.66
C TYR A 401 -14.45 13.02 -2.65
N MET A 402 -14.87 14.02 -1.85
CA MET A 402 -15.98 13.87 -0.91
C MET A 402 -17.32 13.57 -1.59
N LEU A 403 -17.60 14.23 -2.71
CA LEU A 403 -18.78 13.93 -3.51
C LEU A 403 -18.70 12.50 -4.08
N GLY A 404 -17.52 12.05 -4.52
CA GLY A 404 -17.31 10.67 -4.96
C GLY A 404 -17.59 9.65 -3.86
N LEU A 405 -17.10 9.87 -2.64
CA LEU A 405 -17.41 9.03 -1.47
C LEU A 405 -18.90 9.05 -1.10
N PHE A 406 -19.56 10.21 -1.23
CA PHE A 406 -21.00 10.28 -0.99
C PHE A 406 -21.79 9.46 -2.04
N VAL A 407 -21.38 9.53 -3.31
CA VAL A 407 -21.98 8.73 -4.38
C VAL A 407 -21.75 7.25 -4.14
N THR A 408 -20.54 6.80 -3.75
CA THR A 408 -20.30 5.38 -3.43
C THR A 408 -21.25 4.90 -2.34
N MET A 409 -21.44 5.68 -1.27
CA MET A 409 -22.37 5.36 -0.18
C MET A 409 -23.82 5.25 -0.67
N ALA A 410 -24.28 6.25 -1.42
CA ALA A 410 -25.65 6.28 -1.93
C ALA A 410 -25.94 5.07 -2.82
N VAL A 411 -24.99 4.69 -3.67
CA VAL A 411 -25.14 3.52 -4.55
C VAL A 411 -25.06 2.22 -3.75
N MET A 412 -24.11 2.06 -2.83
CA MET A 412 -24.04 0.88 -1.96
C MET A 412 -25.33 0.68 -1.15
N HIS A 413 -25.93 1.77 -0.66
CA HIS A 413 -27.20 1.72 0.08
C HIS A 413 -28.36 1.28 -0.82
N HIS A 414 -28.40 1.78 -2.07
CA HIS A 414 -29.44 1.41 -3.04
C HIS A 414 -29.34 -0.07 -3.48
N PHE A 415 -28.14 -0.53 -3.82
CA PHE A 415 -27.93 -1.88 -4.39
C PHE A 415 -27.68 -2.96 -3.33
N LYS A 416 -27.48 -2.59 -2.05
CA LYS A 416 -27.18 -3.50 -0.94
C LYS A 416 -26.02 -4.47 -1.22
N ALA A 417 -25.10 -4.06 -2.08
CA ALA A 417 -23.93 -4.81 -2.50
C ALA A 417 -22.69 -3.92 -2.38
N ALA A 418 -21.55 -4.51 -1.99
CA ALA A 418 -20.29 -3.80 -1.95
C ALA A 418 -19.90 -3.38 -3.38
N GLN A 419 -19.47 -2.13 -3.54
CA GLN A 419 -19.06 -1.60 -4.83
C GLN A 419 -17.63 -1.05 -4.77
N PRO A 420 -16.90 -1.11 -5.90
CA PRO A 420 -15.57 -0.54 -6.00
C PRO A 420 -15.62 0.97 -5.76
N ALA A 421 -14.87 1.49 -4.79
CA ALA A 421 -14.91 2.91 -4.46
C ALA A 421 -14.28 3.77 -5.56
N LEU A 422 -13.19 3.29 -6.20
CA LEU A 422 -12.50 4.01 -7.26
C LEU A 422 -13.38 4.22 -8.50
N LEU A 423 -14.41 3.39 -8.72
CA LEU A 423 -15.38 3.54 -9.79
C LEU A 423 -16.02 4.93 -9.80
N TYR A 424 -16.31 5.50 -8.63
CA TYR A 424 -16.96 6.79 -8.48
C TYR A 424 -15.99 7.91 -8.10
N LEU A 425 -14.92 7.57 -7.35
CA LEU A 425 -13.90 8.55 -6.97
C LEU A 425 -13.10 9.05 -8.17
N VAL A 426 -12.68 8.16 -9.08
CA VAL A 426 -11.82 8.53 -10.21
C VAL A 426 -12.50 9.54 -11.14
N PRO A 427 -13.75 9.33 -11.61
CA PRO A 427 -14.44 10.31 -12.43
C PRO A 427 -14.57 11.66 -11.75
N CYS A 428 -14.95 11.70 -10.46
CA CYS A 428 -15.06 12.95 -9.71
C CYS A 428 -13.71 13.67 -9.59
N CYS A 429 -12.66 12.96 -9.19
CA CYS A 429 -11.33 13.51 -8.98
C CYS A 429 -10.61 13.95 -10.27
N LEU A 430 -10.96 13.38 -11.43
CA LEU A 430 -10.39 13.80 -12.72
C LEU A 430 -11.23 14.86 -13.42
N PHE A 431 -12.55 14.64 -13.52
CA PHE A 431 -13.43 15.46 -14.32
C PHE A 431 -13.62 16.86 -13.71
N VAL A 432 -13.80 16.96 -12.39
CA VAL A 432 -14.04 18.25 -11.72
C VAL A 432 -12.87 19.23 -11.88
N PRO A 433 -11.60 18.88 -11.59
CA PRO A 433 -10.49 19.81 -11.82
C PRO A 433 -10.24 20.11 -13.30
N LEU A 434 -10.48 19.15 -14.20
CA LEU A 434 -10.40 19.41 -15.65
C LEU A 434 -11.49 20.39 -16.12
N LEU A 435 -12.71 20.24 -15.63
CA LEU A 435 -13.81 21.16 -15.90
C LEU A 435 -13.49 22.56 -15.36
N LEU A 436 -12.95 22.65 -14.14
CA LEU A 436 -12.50 23.93 -13.58
C LEU A 436 -11.41 24.57 -14.46
N ALA A 437 -10.46 23.78 -14.93
CA ALA A 437 -9.41 24.25 -15.84
C ALA A 437 -9.99 24.71 -17.18
N ALA A 438 -11.03 24.03 -17.70
CA ALA A 438 -11.73 24.42 -18.92
C ALA A 438 -12.46 25.75 -18.75
N ILE A 439 -13.19 25.93 -17.65
CA ILE A 439 -13.90 27.18 -17.33
C ILE A 439 -12.91 28.34 -17.19
N ARG A 440 -11.72 28.08 -16.66
CA ARG A 440 -10.66 29.10 -16.46
C ARG A 440 -9.74 29.30 -17.66
N GLY A 441 -9.84 28.47 -18.71
CA GLY A 441 -8.92 28.51 -19.85
C GLY A 441 -7.49 28.03 -19.55
N GLU A 442 -7.30 27.28 -18.47
CA GLU A 442 -5.99 26.82 -17.97
C GLU A 442 -5.67 25.35 -18.31
N VAL A 443 -6.50 24.71 -19.15
CA VAL A 443 -6.38 23.28 -19.50
C VAL A 443 -4.98 22.93 -20.01
N SER A 444 -4.40 23.76 -20.87
CA SER A 444 -3.06 23.52 -21.41
C SER A 444 -1.98 23.57 -20.33
N ALA A 445 -2.11 24.50 -19.37
CA ALA A 445 -1.17 24.63 -18.26
C ALA A 445 -1.26 23.43 -17.31
N LEU A 446 -2.47 22.97 -17.00
CA LEU A 446 -2.70 21.79 -16.16
C LEU A 446 -2.23 20.51 -16.87
N TRP A 447 -2.60 20.33 -18.13
CA TRP A 447 -2.26 19.13 -18.90
C TRP A 447 -0.75 18.98 -19.12
N ASN A 448 -0.04 20.09 -19.32
CA ASN A 448 1.41 20.11 -19.50
C ASN A 448 2.19 20.28 -18.18
N TYR A 449 1.51 20.18 -17.04
CA TYR A 449 2.18 20.19 -15.74
C TYR A 449 3.07 18.95 -15.57
N ASP A 450 4.37 19.21 -15.51
CA ASP A 450 5.40 18.18 -15.38
C ASP A 450 6.50 18.63 -14.39
N GLU A 451 6.83 17.72 -13.49
CA GLU A 451 7.88 17.76 -12.47
C GLU A 451 8.97 16.70 -12.75
N GLY A 452 8.93 16.02 -13.90
CA GLY A 452 9.84 14.95 -14.30
C GLY A 452 11.34 15.29 -14.26
N LYS A 453 11.68 16.58 -14.35
CA LYS A 453 13.07 17.08 -14.20
C LYS A 453 13.65 16.92 -12.78
N TYR A 454 12.80 16.76 -11.77
CA TYR A 454 13.21 16.56 -10.39
C TYR A 454 13.23 15.08 -9.99
N VAL A 455 12.79 14.18 -10.87
CA VAL A 455 12.70 12.74 -10.57
C VAL A 455 14.08 12.09 -10.59
N ASP A 456 14.34 11.18 -9.66
CA ASP A 456 15.58 10.41 -9.64
C ASP A 456 15.59 9.32 -10.72
N ASN A 457 16.11 9.67 -11.90
CA ASN A 457 16.31 8.74 -13.01
C ASN A 457 17.73 8.88 -13.57
N GLU A 458 18.18 7.88 -14.33
CA GLU A 458 19.54 7.83 -14.87
C GLU A 458 19.89 9.08 -15.70
N GLU A 459 18.93 9.61 -16.45
CA GLU A 459 19.10 10.81 -17.26
C GLU A 459 19.34 12.06 -16.39
N ASN A 460 18.53 12.26 -15.34
CA ASN A 460 18.64 13.38 -14.42
C ASN A 460 19.89 13.27 -13.54
N ARG A 461 20.29 12.07 -13.11
CA ARG A 461 21.56 11.84 -12.42
C ARG A 461 22.74 12.30 -13.28
N LYS A 462 22.78 11.90 -14.56
CA LYS A 462 23.80 12.32 -15.53
C LYS A 462 23.83 13.85 -15.70
N ARG A 463 22.65 14.49 -15.80
CA ARG A 463 22.56 15.96 -15.88
C ARG A 463 23.15 16.65 -14.66
N VAL A 464 22.79 16.21 -13.45
CA VAL A 464 23.32 16.76 -12.19
C VAL A 464 24.83 16.57 -12.08
N ASP A 465 25.34 15.41 -12.48
CA ASP A 465 26.77 15.11 -12.44
C ASP A 465 27.57 15.92 -13.48
N SER A 466 27.00 16.14 -14.67
CA SER A 466 27.62 16.99 -15.70
C SER A 466 27.70 18.46 -15.26
N ALA A 467 26.66 18.97 -14.59
CA ALA A 467 26.66 20.33 -14.07
C ALA A 467 27.71 20.55 -12.96
N LYS A 468 28.01 19.50 -12.17
CA LYS A 468 29.08 19.53 -11.15
C LYS A 468 30.50 19.46 -11.73
N LYS A 469 30.67 19.01 -12.97
CA LYS A 469 32.00 18.98 -13.63
C LYS A 469 32.37 20.31 -14.28
N ASN A 470 31.38 21.16 -14.56
CA ASN A 470 31.55 22.44 -15.24
C ASN A 470 31.59 23.65 -14.29
N ASN A 471 31.43 23.41 -12.98
CA ASN A 471 31.58 24.38 -11.89
C ASN A 471 32.73 23.91 -11.00
#